data_AF-A0A9E2MM05-F1
#
_entry.id   AF-A0A9E2MM05-F1
#
_cell.length_a   1.000
_cell.length_b   1.000
_cell.length_c   1.000
_cell.angle_alpha   90.00
_cell.angle_beta   90.00
_cell.angle_gamma   90.00
#
_symmetry.space_group_name_H-M   'P 1'
#
loop_
_entity.id
_entity.type
_entity.pdbx_description
1 polymer ?
#
loop_
_entity_poly.entity_id
_entity_poly.type
_entity_poly.pdbx_seq_one_letter_code
_entity_poly.pdbx_strand_id
1 'polypeptide(L)'
;MREKLVAGKDSEITMDICMSAAINGKRVIGIVEESEMFALRREIKKISCKKLSMVMLVLKEYSKEDKYPMMPSVGNDLDWIRICVANGQELHDFLIMSVPITEEAHLPVMLIMDGIVADRVSEVKIIEDDEQVREFVNKFKVNPRWKFCLTRWQN
;
A
#
# COMPACT_ATOMS: atom_id res chain seq x y z
N MET A 1 18.92 -2.84 3.09
CA MET A 1 17.88 -2.38 2.16
C MET A 1 18.21 -0.92 1.94
N ARG A 2 18.29 -0.43 0.69
CA ARG A 2 18.43 1.03 0.48
C ARG A 2 17.01 1.57 0.35
N GLU A 3 16.55 2.25 1.38
CA GLU A 3 15.31 3.02 1.33
C GLU A 3 15.58 4.35 0.62
N LYS A 4 14.61 4.80 -0.18
CA LYS A 4 14.67 6.08 -0.86
C LYS A 4 13.30 6.72 -0.77
N LEU A 5 13.21 7.78 0.01
CA LEU A 5 12.02 8.62 0.05
C LEU A 5 12.00 9.50 -1.21
N VAL A 6 10.86 9.53 -1.90
CA VAL A 6 10.62 10.39 -3.05
C VAL A 6 9.29 11.08 -2.82
N ALA A 7 9.29 12.40 -2.76
CA ALA A 7 8.08 13.20 -2.64
C ALA A 7 7.52 13.51 -4.03
N GLY A 8 6.25 13.20 -4.26
CA GLY A 8 5.48 13.72 -5.38
C GLY A 8 4.91 15.10 -5.04
N LYS A 9 4.66 15.93 -6.05
CA LYS A 9 4.06 17.26 -5.88
C LYS A 9 2.56 17.16 -5.53
N ASP A 10 1.92 16.13 -6.06
CA ASP A 10 0.49 15.86 -6.08
C ASP A 10 0.28 14.33 -6.10
N SER A 11 -0.93 13.88 -5.76
CA SER A 11 -1.27 12.47 -5.62
C SER A 11 -1.15 11.68 -6.93
N GLU A 12 -1.43 12.33 -8.06
CA GLU A 12 -1.30 11.72 -9.39
C GLU A 12 0.17 11.39 -9.70
N ILE A 13 1.08 12.36 -9.55
CA ILE A 13 2.52 12.15 -9.75
C ILE A 13 3.06 11.13 -8.74
N THR A 14 2.59 11.19 -7.49
CA THR A 14 2.97 10.20 -6.46
C THR A 14 2.60 8.79 -6.91
N MET A 15 1.39 8.61 -7.48
CA MET A 15 0.93 7.33 -7.96
C MET A 15 1.73 6.83 -9.17
N ASP A 16 2.07 7.71 -10.12
CA ASP A 16 2.88 7.37 -11.28
C ASP A 16 4.31 6.92 -10.90
N ILE A 17 4.91 7.60 -9.93
CA ILE A 17 6.22 7.21 -9.37
C ILE A 17 6.10 5.83 -8.71
N CYS A 18 5.06 5.61 -7.90
CA CYS A 18 4.83 4.33 -7.24
C CYS A 18 4.65 3.19 -8.25
N MET A 19 3.82 3.40 -9.28
CA MET A 19 3.60 2.43 -10.35
C MET A 19 4.87 2.11 -11.11
N SER A 20 5.64 3.14 -11.47
CA SER A 20 6.90 2.99 -12.21
C SER A 20 7.94 2.22 -11.39
N ALA A 21 8.04 2.49 -10.09
CA ALA A 21 8.92 1.76 -9.20
C ALA A 21 8.49 0.27 -9.05
N ALA A 22 7.19 0.02 -8.92
CA ALA A 22 6.64 -1.34 -8.82
C ALA A 22 6.88 -2.16 -10.10
N ILE A 23 6.70 -1.56 -11.28
CA ILE A 23 7.00 -2.20 -12.58
C ILE A 23 8.48 -2.59 -12.69
N ASN A 24 9.38 -1.78 -12.14
CA ASN A 24 10.82 -2.08 -12.07
C ASN A 24 11.20 -3.09 -10.99
N GLY A 25 10.22 -3.76 -10.37
CA GLY A 25 10.43 -4.78 -9.33
C GLY A 25 10.98 -4.21 -8.02
N LYS A 26 10.75 -2.92 -7.74
CA LYS A 26 11.05 -2.33 -6.45
C LYS A 26 9.85 -2.51 -5.52
N ARG A 27 10.11 -2.73 -4.23
CA ARG A 27 9.07 -2.63 -3.19
C ARG A 27 8.69 -1.17 -3.04
N VAL A 28 7.39 -0.91 -3.02
CA VAL A 28 6.83 0.44 -2.98
C VAL A 28 5.82 0.54 -1.85
N ILE A 29 5.98 1.59 -1.06
CA ILE A 29 5.01 2.04 -0.07
C ILE A 29 4.67 3.47 -0.45
N GLY A 30 3.41 3.73 -0.80
CA GLY A 30 2.90 5.07 -1.08
C GLY A 30 1.96 5.53 0.01
N ILE A 31 1.84 6.85 0.18
CA ILE A 31 0.89 7.47 1.11
C ILE A 31 0.04 8.44 0.30
N VAL A 32 -1.28 8.31 0.40
CA VAL A 32 -2.26 9.16 -0.29
C VAL A 32 -3.46 9.41 0.61
N GLU A 33 -4.17 10.50 0.37
CA GLU A 33 -5.46 10.79 1.02
C GLU A 33 -6.59 10.04 0.29
N GLU A 34 -7.66 9.68 1.02
CA GLU A 34 -8.78 8.94 0.44
C GLU A 34 -9.49 9.72 -0.68
N SER A 35 -9.68 11.03 -0.52
CA SER A 35 -10.33 11.93 -1.48
C SER A 35 -9.60 11.93 -2.83
N GLU A 36 -8.28 12.05 -2.80
CA GLU A 36 -7.40 11.96 -3.95
C GLU A 36 -7.42 10.56 -4.59
N MET A 37 -7.41 9.53 -3.76
CA MET A 37 -7.49 8.15 -4.25
C MET A 37 -8.84 7.86 -4.92
N PHE A 38 -9.92 8.49 -4.44
CA PHE A 38 -11.23 8.46 -5.08
C PHE A 38 -11.18 9.10 -6.48
N ALA A 39 -10.53 10.24 -6.62
CA ALA A 39 -10.40 10.95 -7.90
C ALA A 39 -9.61 10.13 -8.92
N LEU A 40 -8.57 9.42 -8.48
CA LEU A 40 -7.67 8.65 -9.33
C LEU A 40 -8.12 7.20 -9.59
N ARG A 41 -9.31 6.77 -9.14
CA ARG A 41 -9.81 5.38 -9.24
C ARG A 41 -9.56 4.70 -10.59
N ARG A 42 -9.73 5.41 -11.71
CA ARG A 42 -9.53 4.86 -13.05
C ARG A 42 -8.08 4.43 -13.31
N GLU A 43 -7.11 5.21 -12.85
CA GLU A 43 -5.69 4.90 -12.98
C GLU A 43 -5.28 3.79 -12.01
N ILE A 44 -5.76 3.87 -10.77
CA ILE A 44 -5.50 2.89 -9.71
C ILE A 44 -6.01 1.50 -10.09
N LYS A 45 -7.16 1.42 -10.76
CA LYS A 45 -7.70 0.14 -11.25
C LYS A 45 -6.76 -0.54 -12.25
N LYS A 46 -6.02 0.22 -13.07
CA LYS A 46 -5.06 -0.35 -14.03
C LYS A 46 -3.92 -1.10 -13.34
N ILE A 47 -3.59 -0.74 -12.10
CA ILE A 47 -2.55 -1.40 -11.30
C ILE A 47 -2.98 -2.82 -10.93
N SER A 48 -4.22 -2.98 -10.50
CA SER A 48 -4.78 -4.31 -10.19
C SER A 48 -4.78 -5.21 -11.43
N CYS A 49 -5.16 -4.66 -12.59
CA CYS A 49 -5.09 -5.39 -13.86
C CYS A 49 -3.67 -5.87 -14.21
N LYS A 50 -2.64 -5.12 -13.79
CA LYS A 50 -1.23 -5.47 -13.99
C LYS A 50 -0.65 -6.38 -12.91
N LYS A 51 -1.41 -6.71 -11.86
CA LYS A 51 -0.97 -7.55 -10.73
C LYS A 51 0.32 -7.06 -10.08
N LEU A 52 0.46 -5.75 -9.96
CA LEU A 52 1.63 -5.12 -9.34
C LEU A 52 1.55 -5.27 -7.83
N SER A 53 2.66 -5.69 -7.22
CA SER A 53 2.82 -5.74 -5.77
C SER A 53 3.22 -4.35 -5.24
N MET A 54 2.32 -3.73 -4.50
CA MET A 54 2.54 -2.43 -3.86
C MET A 54 1.63 -2.26 -2.65
N VAL A 55 2.11 -1.48 -1.69
CA VAL A 55 1.35 -1.12 -0.49
C VAL A 55 1.01 0.36 -0.56
N MET A 56 -0.25 0.71 -0.37
CA MET A 56 -0.71 2.08 -0.27
C MET A 56 -1.34 2.32 1.09
N LEU A 57 -0.78 3.26 1.83
CA LEU A 57 -1.40 3.83 3.02
C LEU A 57 -2.37 4.93 2.58
N VAL A 58 -3.59 4.81 3.04
CA VAL A 58 -4.71 5.68 2.71
C VAL A 58 -5.19 6.31 3.99
N LEU A 59 -5.02 7.63 4.06
CA LEU A 59 -5.54 8.43 5.16
C LEU A 59 -6.96 8.81 4.84
N LYS A 60 -7.90 8.29 5.62
CA LYS A 60 -9.32 8.64 5.50
C LYS A 60 -9.58 9.96 6.20
N GLU A 61 -10.16 10.91 5.48
CA GLU A 61 -10.68 12.13 6.09
C GLU A 61 -11.93 11.80 6.90
N TYR A 62 -12.01 12.32 8.13
CA TYR A 62 -13.21 12.15 8.92
C TYR A 62 -14.34 13.02 8.39
N SER A 63 -15.42 12.39 7.94
CA SER A 63 -16.69 13.06 7.71
C SER A 63 -17.62 12.88 8.90
N LYS A 64 -18.17 13.98 9.42
CA LYS A 64 -19.17 13.97 10.51
C LYS A 64 -20.46 13.25 10.12
N GLU A 65 -20.71 13.10 8.82
CA GLU A 65 -21.93 12.54 8.25
C GLU A 65 -21.79 11.03 8.00
N ASP A 66 -20.61 10.46 8.23
CA ASP A 66 -20.31 9.09 7.88
C ASP A 66 -20.86 8.10 8.93
N LYS A 67 -21.89 7.35 8.54
CA LYS A 67 -22.54 6.36 9.41
C LYS A 67 -21.60 5.23 9.85
N TYR A 68 -20.55 4.97 9.07
CA TYR A 68 -19.55 3.93 9.32
C TYR A 68 -18.14 4.52 9.20
N PRO A 69 -17.59 5.12 10.27
CA PRO A 69 -16.34 5.88 10.21
C PRO A 69 -15.15 5.04 9.74
N MET A 70 -15.12 3.73 10.03
CA MET A 70 -14.05 2.83 9.58
C MET A 70 -14.26 2.22 8.19
N MET A 71 -15.43 2.37 7.57
CA MET A 71 -15.64 1.85 6.22
C MET A 71 -15.16 2.90 5.20
N PRO A 72 -14.13 2.61 4.38
CA PRO A 72 -13.74 3.50 3.30
C PRO A 72 -14.82 3.56 2.22
N SER A 73 -14.99 4.72 1.63
CA SER A 73 -15.80 4.91 0.41
C SER A 73 -15.06 4.40 -0.82
N VAL A 74 -13.71 4.33 -0.77
CA VAL A 74 -12.84 3.89 -1.86
C VAL A 74 -12.52 2.39 -1.81
N GLY A 75 -12.35 1.78 -2.99
CA GLY A 75 -11.71 0.47 -3.11
C GLY A 75 -12.61 -0.75 -3.28
N ASN A 76 -13.94 -0.61 -3.23
CA ASN A 76 -14.87 -1.72 -3.51
C ASN A 76 -14.72 -2.27 -4.94
N ASP A 77 -14.32 -1.43 -5.89
CA ASP A 77 -14.27 -1.70 -7.32
C ASP A 77 -12.85 -1.83 -7.88
N LEU A 78 -11.83 -1.74 -7.01
CA LEU A 78 -10.42 -1.70 -7.39
C LEU A 78 -9.76 -3.09 -7.42
N ASP A 79 -10.39 -4.12 -6.85
CA ASP A 79 -9.82 -5.47 -6.69
C ASP A 79 -8.50 -5.46 -5.90
N TRP A 80 -8.44 -4.63 -4.86
CA TRP A 80 -7.28 -4.51 -3.96
C TRP A 80 -7.58 -5.22 -2.63
N ILE A 81 -6.53 -5.72 -1.99
CA ILE A 81 -6.65 -6.23 -0.62
C ILE A 81 -6.79 -5.02 0.28
N ARG A 82 -7.88 -4.92 1.04
CA ARG A 82 -8.14 -3.79 1.94
C ARG A 82 -8.02 -4.21 3.38
N ILE A 83 -7.26 -3.46 4.15
CA ILE A 83 -7.07 -3.66 5.58
C ILE A 83 -7.36 -2.31 6.24
N CYS A 84 -8.42 -2.26 7.03
CA CYS A 84 -8.75 -1.08 7.82
C CYS A 84 -8.11 -1.24 9.20
N VAL A 85 -7.33 -0.26 9.62
CA VAL A 85 -6.61 -0.28 10.90
C VAL A 85 -7.23 0.73 11.86
N ALA A 86 -7.30 0.36 13.14
CA ALA A 86 -7.97 1.13 14.17
C ALA A 86 -7.02 1.95 15.04
N ASN A 87 -5.70 1.72 14.97
CA ASN A 87 -4.72 2.42 15.79
C ASN A 87 -3.32 2.38 15.14
N GLY A 88 -2.39 3.17 15.70
CA GLY A 88 -1.02 3.26 15.21
C GLY A 88 -0.21 1.96 15.29
N GLN A 89 -0.47 1.11 16.30
CA GLN A 89 0.21 -0.19 16.42
C GLN A 89 -0.23 -1.15 15.30
N GLU A 90 -1.54 -1.26 15.06
CA GLU A 90 -2.08 -2.01 13.94
C GLU A 90 -1.54 -1.49 12.61
N LEU A 91 -1.47 -0.17 12.44
CA LEU A 91 -0.85 0.40 11.24
C LEU A 91 0.59 -0.09 11.08
N HIS A 92 1.40 -0.02 12.13
CA HIS A 92 2.79 -0.48 12.12
C HIS A 92 2.90 -1.97 11.74
N ASP A 93 2.14 -2.83 12.42
CA ASP A 93 2.21 -4.28 12.22
C ASP A 93 1.70 -4.67 10.82
N PHE A 94 0.59 -4.06 10.38
CA PHE A 94 0.06 -4.29 9.04
C PHE A 94 0.92 -3.68 7.95
N LEU A 95 1.67 -2.60 8.19
CA LEU A 95 2.62 -2.07 7.22
C LEU A 95 3.72 -3.09 6.93
N ILE A 96 4.26 -3.73 7.96
CA ILE A 96 5.26 -4.79 7.84
C ILE A 96 4.67 -6.04 7.18
N MET A 97 3.49 -6.48 7.62
CA MET A 97 2.81 -7.66 7.06
C MET A 97 2.36 -7.49 5.62
N SER A 98 2.02 -6.26 5.20
CA SER A 98 1.51 -6.01 3.85
C SER A 98 2.53 -6.30 2.76
N VAL A 99 3.83 -6.14 3.05
CA VAL A 99 4.90 -6.38 2.07
C VAL A 99 4.90 -7.83 1.57
N PRO A 100 5.02 -8.87 2.42
CA PRO A 100 4.92 -10.25 1.95
C PRO A 100 3.52 -10.61 1.42
N ILE A 101 2.45 -10.02 1.97
CA ILE A 101 1.07 -10.28 1.49
C ILE A 101 0.92 -9.83 0.03
N THR A 102 1.37 -8.62 -0.31
CA THR A 102 1.25 -8.11 -1.69
C THR A 102 2.12 -8.90 -2.66
N GLU A 103 3.31 -9.35 -2.21
CA GLU A 103 4.22 -10.17 -3.00
C GLU A 103 3.66 -11.57 -3.29
N GLU A 104 2.97 -12.20 -2.34
CA GLU A 104 2.37 -13.52 -2.53
C GLU A 104 1.05 -13.45 -3.31
N ALA A 105 0.16 -12.52 -2.95
CA ALA A 105 -1.15 -12.41 -3.58
C ALA A 105 -1.08 -11.83 -5.01
N HIS A 106 0.02 -11.16 -5.37
CA HIS A 106 0.16 -10.41 -6.63
C HIS A 106 -0.98 -9.39 -6.80
N LEU A 107 -1.42 -8.83 -5.69
CA LEU A 107 -2.44 -7.80 -5.62
C LEU A 107 -1.94 -6.67 -4.74
N PRO A 108 -2.20 -5.42 -5.12
CA PRO A 108 -1.88 -4.28 -4.28
C PRO A 108 -2.70 -4.33 -2.97
N VAL A 109 -2.05 -3.89 -1.89
CA VAL A 109 -2.65 -3.80 -0.56
C VAL A 109 -2.93 -2.35 -0.23
N MET A 110 -4.15 -2.08 0.24
CA MET A 110 -4.65 -0.80 0.71
C MET A 110 -4.77 -0.86 2.23
N LEU A 111 -3.89 -0.15 2.93
CA LEU A 111 -3.98 0.07 4.36
C LEU A 111 -4.75 1.36 4.61
N ILE A 112 -5.81 1.31 5.40
CA ILE A 112 -6.72 2.43 5.56
C ILE A 112 -6.76 2.80 7.04
N MET A 113 -6.34 4.02 7.35
CA MET A 113 -6.37 4.56 8.70
C MET A 113 -7.29 5.78 8.74
N ASP A 114 -8.12 5.86 9.78
CA ASP A 114 -8.92 7.05 10.07
C ASP A 114 -8.00 8.20 10.47
N GLY A 115 -8.07 9.32 9.75
CA GLY A 115 -7.24 10.50 9.95
C GLY A 115 -7.43 11.16 11.32
N ILE A 116 -8.61 11.05 11.95
CA ILE A 116 -8.78 11.54 13.33
C ILE A 116 -8.05 10.65 14.33
N VAL A 117 -8.04 9.34 14.10
CA VAL A 117 -7.32 8.39 14.95
C VAL A 117 -5.82 8.57 14.77
N ALA A 118 -5.36 8.81 13.54
CA ALA A 118 -3.97 9.15 13.23
C ALA A 118 -3.48 10.36 14.04
N ASP A 119 -4.30 11.41 14.10
CA ASP A 119 -3.95 12.68 14.76
C ASP A 119 -4.06 12.63 16.29
N ARG A 120 -4.84 11.70 16.85
CA ARG A 120 -5.16 11.66 18.29
C ARG A 120 -4.64 10.45 19.04
N VAL A 121 -4.28 9.38 18.33
CA VAL A 121 -3.75 8.15 18.93
C VAL A 121 -2.28 8.03 18.55
N SER A 122 -1.47 8.78 19.29
CA SER A 122 -0.04 8.53 19.40
C SER A 122 0.14 7.31 20.29
N GLU A 123 0.58 6.18 19.73
CA GLU A 123 1.60 5.30 20.33
C GLU A 123 1.61 3.94 19.62
N VAL A 124 2.63 3.76 18.78
CA VAL A 124 3.21 2.42 18.60
C VAL A 124 3.90 2.09 19.91
N LYS A 125 3.39 1.09 20.63
CA LYS A 125 3.93 0.67 21.93
C LYS A 125 5.07 -0.32 21.78
N ILE A 126 5.04 -1.10 20.70
CA ILE A 126 6.00 -2.14 20.39
C ILE A 126 6.53 -1.86 19.00
N ILE A 127 7.81 -1.53 18.92
CA ILE A 127 8.52 -1.37 17.66
C ILE A 127 9.36 -2.63 17.49
N GLU A 128 9.18 -3.30 16.37
CA GLU A 128 9.92 -4.50 16.03
C GLU A 128 11.36 -4.15 15.65
N ASP A 129 12.33 -5.00 16.00
CA ASP A 129 13.73 -4.77 15.64
C ASP A 129 13.93 -4.88 14.12
N ASP A 130 14.74 -4.00 13.55
CA ASP A 130 15.03 -3.95 12.11
C ASP A 130 15.54 -5.29 11.56
N GLU A 131 16.31 -6.06 12.32
CA GLU A 131 16.79 -7.38 11.93
C GLU A 131 15.63 -8.39 11.87
N GLN A 132 14.75 -8.38 12.88
CA GLN A 132 13.57 -9.24 12.92
C GLN A 132 12.61 -8.92 11.76
N VAL A 133 12.34 -7.63 11.51
CA VAL A 133 11.52 -7.17 10.38
C VAL A 133 12.15 -7.58 9.06
N ARG A 134 13.46 -7.41 8.92
CA ARG A 134 14.20 -7.78 7.72
C ARG A 134 14.17 -9.28 7.47
N GLU A 135 14.33 -10.11 8.50
CA GLU A 135 14.18 -11.56 8.38
C GLU A 135 12.76 -11.93 7.98
N PHE A 136 11.75 -11.32 8.59
CA PHE A 136 10.35 -11.56 8.26
C PHE A 136 10.03 -11.22 6.80
N VAL A 137 10.42 -10.02 6.34
CA VAL A 137 10.15 -9.55 4.97
C VAL A 137 11.03 -10.25 3.92
N ASN A 138 12.26 -10.65 4.26
CA ASN A 138 13.15 -11.33 3.31
C ASN A 138 13.02 -12.86 3.29
N LYS A 139 12.24 -13.47 4.18
CA LYS A 139 11.85 -14.88 4.05
C LYS A 139 11.12 -15.15 2.73
N PHE A 140 10.55 -14.13 2.11
CA PHE A 140 9.91 -14.21 0.81
C PHE A 140 10.93 -14.11 -0.35
N LYS A 141 11.22 -15.24 -0.99
CA LYS A 141 11.96 -15.29 -2.26
C LYS A 141 10.98 -14.96 -3.39
N VAL A 142 11.35 -13.99 -4.24
CA VAL A 142 10.67 -13.74 -5.53
C VAL A 142 10.43 -15.08 -6.22
N ASN A 143 9.15 -15.42 -6.41
CA ASN A 143 8.79 -16.66 -7.09
C ASN A 143 9.45 -16.67 -8.48
N PRO A 144 10.14 -17.74 -8.92
CA PRO A 144 10.82 -17.77 -10.22
C PRO A 144 9.86 -17.70 -11.43
N ARG A 145 8.54 -17.77 -11.23
CA ARG A 145 7.51 -17.59 -12.29
C ARG A 145 7.62 -16.25 -13.04
N TRP A 146 8.36 -15.29 -12.48
CA TRP A 146 8.53 -13.93 -12.97
C TRP A 146 9.60 -13.81 -14.07
N LYS A 147 10.46 -14.82 -14.27
CA LYS A 147 11.32 -14.87 -15.48
C LYS A 147 10.48 -15.01 -16.77
N PHE A 148 9.29 -15.59 -16.68
CA PHE A 148 8.48 -15.94 -17.86
C PHE A 148 7.58 -14.79 -18.35
N CYS A 149 7.12 -13.91 -17.44
CA CYS A 149 6.29 -12.77 -17.83
C CYS A 149 7.10 -11.62 -18.42
N LEU A 150 8.29 -11.31 -17.90
CA LEU A 150 9.12 -10.22 -18.44
C LEU A 150 9.65 -10.51 -19.86
N THR A 151 9.87 -11.78 -20.20
CA THR A 151 10.34 -12.17 -21.55
C THR A 151 9.27 -12.13 -22.63
N ARG A 152 7.98 -12.09 -22.27
CA ARG A 152 6.88 -12.07 -23.25
C ARG A 152 6.56 -10.68 -23.78
N TRP A 153 7.14 -9.63 -23.19
CA TRP A 153 6.91 -8.23 -23.55
C TRP A 153 8.11 -7.56 -24.24
N GLN A 154 9.15 -8.34 -24.60
CA GLN A 154 10.31 -7.85 -25.36
C GLN A 154 10.34 -8.36 -26.81
N ASN A 155 9.33 -9.10 -27.26
CA ASN A 155 9.17 -9.57 -28.64
C ASN A 155 7.84 -9.12 -29.23
#